data_AF-X1D6T5-F1
#
_entry.id   AF-X1D6T5-F1
#
_cell.length_a   1.000
_cell.length_b   1.000
_cell.length_c   1.000
_cell.angle_alpha   90.00
_cell.angle_beta   90.00
_cell.angle_gamma   90.00
#
_symmetry.space_group_name_H-M   'P 1'
#
loop_
_entity.id
_entity.type
_entity.pdbx_description
1 polymer ?
#
loop_
_entity_poly.entity_id
_entity_poly.type
_entity_poly.pdbx_seq_one_letter_code
_entity_poly.pdbx_strand_id
1 'polypeptide(L)'
;HQKFKDYKANRPAMPEELVAQIPLIKETLEAFRIPVFEEEEYEADDLLGTLAKKGEKEGLKVKILSGDKDFLQLVSSSIFVLRPKKGISGTHLFSEEEVKKEFDISPSQIVDFLALAGDSSDNISGVPGIGPVTAKALLQEFDSLENLLENLEKLSLKKGELIKRYISQAKLSKELATIITSVPIEMNIEELKVKEPDKDILFSLFKKLNFKGLMKEFTLQKPQKANYKDYNEITTCQNLEDLVSKLKKTSFVLAVEKSGNLEGIAFFLKGGASYWLPLEQTKSKKP
;
A
#
# COMPACT_ATOMS: atom_id res chain seq x y z
N HIS A 1 8.44 2.02 -15.89
CA HIS A 1 9.03 3.29 -16.42
C HIS A 1 10.36 3.17 -17.21
N GLN A 2 11.38 2.39 -16.81
CA GLN A 2 12.69 2.41 -17.51
C GLN A 2 12.67 1.95 -18.98
N LYS A 3 11.71 1.09 -19.36
CA LYS A 3 11.66 0.48 -20.70
C LYS A 3 11.09 1.37 -21.81
N PHE A 4 10.31 2.41 -21.50
CA PHE A 4 9.67 3.26 -22.52
C PHE A 4 9.47 4.70 -22.04
N LYS A 5 10.11 5.65 -22.73
CA LYS A 5 10.15 7.07 -22.32
C LYS A 5 8.79 7.77 -22.35
N ASP A 6 7.89 7.33 -23.22
CA ASP A 6 6.59 8.00 -23.40
C ASP A 6 5.50 7.43 -22.48
N TYR A 7 5.76 6.31 -21.78
CA TYR A 7 4.79 5.73 -20.84
C TYR A 7 4.57 6.66 -19.65
N LYS A 8 3.30 6.98 -19.35
CA LYS A 8 2.90 7.96 -18.31
C LYS A 8 3.57 9.35 -18.44
N ALA A 9 4.19 9.68 -19.58
CA ALA A 9 4.92 10.92 -19.80
C ALA A 9 4.06 12.19 -19.74
N ASN A 10 2.75 12.05 -19.97
CA ASN A 10 1.79 13.15 -19.88
C ASN A 10 1.35 13.46 -18.43
N ARG A 11 1.78 12.66 -17.44
CA ARG A 11 1.41 12.88 -16.04
C ARG A 11 2.25 14.03 -15.46
N PRO A 12 1.63 15.09 -14.91
CA PRO A 12 2.39 16.14 -14.24
C PRO A 12 3.10 15.56 -13.01
N ALA A 13 4.22 16.18 -12.64
CA ALA A 13 4.88 15.86 -11.38
C ALA A 13 3.91 16.04 -10.21
N MET A 14 4.08 15.21 -9.17
CA MET A 14 3.27 15.31 -7.97
C MET A 14 3.44 16.71 -7.34
N PRO A 15 2.34 17.43 -7.03
CA PRO A 15 2.44 18.75 -6.40
C PRO A 15 3.20 18.70 -5.07
N GLU A 16 4.06 19.68 -4.80
CA GLU A 16 4.89 19.71 -3.57
C GLU A 16 4.04 19.64 -2.29
N GLU A 17 2.87 20.27 -2.29
CA GLU A 17 1.91 20.20 -1.17
C GLU A 17 1.43 18.78 -0.89
N LEU A 18 1.32 17.93 -1.92
CA LEU A 18 0.95 16.53 -1.77
C LEU A 18 2.14 15.69 -1.32
N VAL A 19 3.34 15.97 -1.84
CA VAL A 19 4.60 15.33 -1.38
C VAL A 19 4.78 15.51 0.12
N ALA A 20 4.55 16.73 0.64
CA ALA A 20 4.67 17.04 2.06
C ALA A 20 3.66 16.28 2.95
N GLN A 21 2.57 15.75 2.38
CA GLN A 21 1.55 14.99 3.11
C GLN A 21 1.83 13.50 3.18
N ILE A 22 2.66 12.94 2.28
CA ILE A 22 2.96 11.51 2.25
C ILE A 22 3.52 10.98 3.59
N PRO A 23 4.48 11.65 4.26
CA PRO A 23 4.97 11.18 5.57
C PRO A 23 3.87 11.10 6.62
N LEU A 24 2.96 12.08 6.65
CA LEU A 24 1.84 12.12 7.60
C LEU A 24 0.84 10.98 7.35
N ILE A 25 0.63 10.61 6.08
CA ILE A 25 -0.21 9.46 5.72
C ILE A 25 0.44 8.17 6.26
N LYS A 26 1.75 7.99 6.06
CA LYS A 26 2.48 6.81 6.57
C LYS A 26 2.43 6.72 8.09
N GLU A 27 2.71 7.81 8.80
CA GLU A 27 2.58 7.88 10.27
C GLU A 27 1.16 7.50 10.73
N THR A 28 0.15 7.95 10.00
CA THR A 28 -1.25 7.65 10.30
C THR A 28 -1.56 6.17 10.07
N LEU A 29 -1.12 5.59 8.94
CA LEU A 29 -1.30 4.17 8.62
C LEU A 29 -0.59 3.27 9.64
N GLU A 30 0.62 3.64 10.05
CA GLU A 30 1.36 2.94 11.10
C GLU A 30 0.61 2.98 12.43
N ALA A 31 0.06 4.13 12.82
CA ALA A 31 -0.77 4.27 14.02
C ALA A 31 -2.07 3.44 13.92
N PHE A 32 -2.63 3.26 12.73
CA PHE A 32 -3.72 2.31 12.47
C PHE A 32 -3.26 0.84 12.39
N ARG A 33 -1.95 0.57 12.48
CA ARG A 33 -1.33 -0.75 12.29
C ARG A 33 -1.67 -1.37 10.93
N ILE A 34 -1.75 -0.52 9.91
CA ILE A 34 -1.94 -0.92 8.51
C ILE A 34 -0.54 -1.03 7.88
N PRO A 35 -0.12 -2.24 7.44
CA PRO A 35 1.16 -2.42 6.76
C PRO A 35 1.25 -1.58 5.48
N VAL A 36 2.43 -1.00 5.25
CA VAL A 36 2.75 -0.21 4.05
C VAL A 36 3.86 -0.94 3.31
N PHE A 37 3.64 -1.16 2.02
CA PHE A 37 4.61 -1.81 1.13
C PHE A 37 5.18 -0.78 0.17
N GLU A 38 6.49 -0.76 0.06
CA GLU A 38 7.23 0.10 -0.87
C GLU A 38 8.38 -0.72 -1.44
N GLU A 39 8.60 -0.60 -2.73
CA GLU A 39 9.72 -1.25 -3.41
C GLU A 39 10.26 -0.29 -4.47
N GLU A 40 11.57 -0.19 -4.56
CA GLU A 40 12.20 0.67 -5.56
C GLU A 40 11.99 0.08 -6.95
N GLU A 41 11.89 0.94 -7.97
CA GLU A 41 11.74 0.55 -9.38
C GLU A 41 10.39 -0.06 -9.81
N TYR A 42 9.51 -0.38 -8.86
CA TYR A 42 8.16 -0.90 -9.14
C TYR A 42 7.06 0.10 -8.83
N GLU A 43 5.94 -0.05 -9.52
CA GLU A 43 4.78 0.80 -9.33
C GLU A 43 3.82 0.20 -8.27
N ALA A 44 2.94 1.04 -7.72
CA ALA A 44 2.04 0.61 -6.64
C ALA A 44 1.02 -0.46 -7.10
N ASP A 45 0.68 -0.43 -8.39
CA ASP A 45 -0.13 -1.45 -9.06
C ASP A 45 0.57 -2.81 -9.14
N ASP A 46 1.87 -2.84 -9.44
CA ASP A 46 2.69 -4.05 -9.44
C ASP A 46 2.77 -4.67 -8.03
N LEU A 47 3.01 -3.84 -7.01
CA LEU A 47 3.02 -4.26 -5.61
C LEU A 47 1.67 -4.87 -5.22
N LEU A 48 0.58 -4.17 -5.52
CA LEU A 48 -0.76 -4.59 -5.15
C LEU A 48 -1.19 -5.84 -5.93
N GLY A 49 -0.84 -5.94 -7.22
CA GLY A 49 -1.09 -7.11 -8.04
C GLY A 49 -0.32 -8.34 -7.57
N THR A 50 0.94 -8.15 -7.16
CA THR A 50 1.76 -9.20 -6.56
C THR A 50 1.16 -9.69 -5.24
N LEU A 51 0.78 -8.79 -4.33
CA LEU A 51 0.13 -9.15 -3.06
C LEU A 51 -1.19 -9.88 -3.29
N ALA A 52 -2.00 -9.42 -4.25
CA ALA A 52 -3.27 -10.07 -4.57
C ALA A 52 -3.07 -11.51 -5.07
N LYS A 53 -2.08 -11.74 -5.95
CA LYS A 53 -1.76 -13.08 -6.44
C LYS A 53 -1.14 -13.97 -5.37
N LYS A 54 -0.35 -13.42 -4.44
CA LYS A 54 0.13 -14.18 -3.28
C LYS A 54 -1.02 -14.57 -2.36
N GLY A 55 -1.91 -13.63 -2.03
CA GLY A 55 -3.09 -13.93 -1.21
C GLY A 55 -4.01 -14.98 -1.85
N GLU A 56 -4.23 -14.93 -3.16
CA GLU A 56 -4.97 -15.95 -3.90
C GLU A 56 -4.33 -17.35 -3.78
N LYS A 57 -3.00 -17.45 -3.92
CA LYS A 57 -2.25 -18.72 -3.75
C LYS A 57 -2.36 -19.30 -2.34
N GLU A 58 -2.46 -18.42 -1.34
CA GLU A 58 -2.68 -18.76 0.07
C GLU A 58 -4.16 -19.06 0.39
N GLY A 59 -5.04 -19.09 -0.63
CA GLY A 59 -6.46 -19.44 -0.49
C GLY A 59 -7.34 -18.30 0.02
N LEU A 60 -6.84 -17.06 0.05
CA LEU A 60 -7.60 -15.90 0.52
C LEU A 60 -8.56 -15.37 -0.55
N LYS A 61 -9.66 -14.77 -0.11
CA LYS A 61 -10.48 -13.88 -0.94
C LYS A 61 -9.94 -12.46 -0.83
N VAL A 62 -9.35 -11.97 -1.91
CA VAL A 62 -8.68 -10.67 -1.97
C VAL A 62 -9.63 -9.63 -2.56
N LYS A 63 -9.68 -8.45 -1.94
CA LYS A 63 -10.38 -7.28 -2.48
C LYS A 63 -9.39 -6.15 -2.70
N ILE A 64 -9.26 -5.73 -3.95
CA ILE A 64 -8.44 -4.60 -4.36
C ILE A 64 -9.32 -3.35 -4.36
N LEU A 65 -9.02 -2.34 -3.54
CA LEU A 65 -9.72 -1.06 -3.58
C LEU A 65 -8.93 -0.08 -4.45
N SER A 66 -9.43 0.19 -5.67
CA SER A 66 -8.80 1.14 -6.59
C SER A 66 -9.80 1.70 -7.58
N GLY A 67 -9.62 2.95 -8.01
CA GLY A 67 -10.36 3.52 -9.15
C GLY A 67 -9.85 3.05 -10.50
N ASP A 68 -8.62 2.55 -10.54
CA ASP A 68 -7.93 2.14 -11.75
C ASP A 68 -8.59 0.89 -12.35
N LYS A 69 -8.87 0.95 -13.65
CA LYS A 69 -9.48 -0.15 -14.40
C LYS A 69 -8.47 -1.25 -14.69
N ASP A 70 -7.17 -0.97 -14.61
CA ASP A 70 -6.14 -1.93 -14.99
C ASP A 70 -6.11 -3.13 -14.06
N PHE A 71 -6.47 -2.95 -12.79
CA PHE A 71 -6.65 -4.05 -11.83
C PHE A 71 -7.74 -5.04 -12.22
N LEU A 72 -8.66 -4.68 -13.14
CA LEU A 72 -9.67 -5.62 -13.64
C LEU A 72 -9.03 -6.84 -14.33
N GLN A 73 -7.78 -6.71 -14.82
CA GLN A 73 -7.03 -7.83 -15.38
C GLN A 73 -6.71 -8.93 -14.35
N LEU A 74 -6.73 -8.61 -13.06
CA LEU A 74 -6.41 -9.53 -11.97
C LEU A 74 -7.64 -10.27 -11.42
N VAL A 75 -8.84 -9.84 -11.79
CA VAL A 75 -10.10 -10.40 -11.29
C VAL A 75 -10.16 -11.90 -11.59
N SER A 76 -10.54 -12.66 -10.57
CA SER A 76 -10.69 -14.11 -10.62
C SER A 76 -11.80 -14.55 -9.67
N SER A 77 -12.02 -15.86 -9.57
CA SER A 77 -12.86 -16.44 -8.52
C SER A 77 -12.46 -16.04 -7.08
N SER A 78 -11.22 -15.61 -6.84
CA SER A 78 -10.69 -15.23 -5.51
C SER A 78 -10.25 -13.77 -5.40
N ILE A 79 -10.03 -13.07 -6.51
CA ILE A 79 -9.64 -11.66 -6.53
C ILE A 79 -10.79 -10.81 -7.07
N PHE A 80 -11.21 -9.81 -6.30
CA PHE A 80 -12.25 -8.86 -6.68
C PHE A 80 -11.71 -7.43 -6.65
N VAL A 81 -12.25 -6.56 -7.49
CA VAL A 81 -11.88 -5.13 -7.50
C VAL A 81 -13.05 -4.28 -7.03
N LEU A 82 -12.86 -3.50 -5.97
CA LEU A 82 -13.79 -2.49 -5.49
C LEU A 82 -13.43 -1.14 -6.14
N ARG A 83 -14.29 -0.67 -7.05
CA ARG A 83 -14.12 0.63 -7.73
C ARG A 83 -15.08 1.68 -7.15
N PRO A 84 -14.63 2.87 -6.74
CA PRO A 84 -15.51 3.95 -6.27
C PRO A 84 -16.41 4.47 -7.40
N LYS A 85 -17.73 4.64 -7.17
CA LYS A 85 -18.71 5.00 -8.23
C LYS A 85 -18.92 6.50 -8.48
N LYS A 86 -18.44 7.39 -7.60
CA LYS A 86 -18.32 8.87 -7.73
C LYS A 86 -17.97 9.42 -6.33
N GLY A 87 -16.75 9.93 -6.14
CA GLY A 87 -16.25 10.29 -4.80
C GLY A 87 -15.97 9.07 -3.92
N ILE A 88 -15.92 9.25 -2.59
CA ILE A 88 -15.60 8.20 -1.60
C ILE A 88 -16.87 7.40 -1.20
N SER A 89 -18.07 7.89 -1.52
CA SER A 89 -19.33 7.25 -1.14
C SER A 89 -19.78 6.23 -2.19
N GLY A 90 -19.71 4.94 -1.84
CA GLY A 90 -20.22 3.82 -2.64
C GLY A 90 -19.16 3.16 -3.53
N THR A 91 -18.90 1.89 -3.27
CA THR A 91 -18.01 1.04 -4.06
C THR A 91 -18.80 0.04 -4.88
N HIS A 92 -18.34 -0.23 -6.10
CA HIS A 92 -18.82 -1.32 -6.93
C HIS A 92 -17.83 -2.46 -6.92
N LEU A 93 -18.29 -3.66 -6.57
CA LEU A 93 -17.50 -4.88 -6.61
C LEU A 93 -17.53 -5.47 -8.02
N PHE A 94 -16.35 -5.60 -8.63
CA PHE A 94 -16.13 -6.30 -9.88
C PHE A 94 -15.69 -7.73 -9.59
N SER A 95 -16.58 -8.67 -9.93
CA SER A 95 -16.29 -10.08 -10.17
C SER A 95 -16.06 -10.32 -11.66
N GLU A 96 -15.72 -11.55 -12.05
CA GLU A 96 -15.59 -11.93 -13.46
C GLU A 96 -16.87 -11.62 -14.26
N GLU A 97 -18.05 -11.85 -13.66
CA GLU A 97 -19.35 -11.57 -14.26
C GLU A 97 -19.57 -10.07 -14.49
N GLU A 98 -19.22 -9.23 -13.51
CA GLU A 98 -19.37 -7.77 -13.62
C GLU A 98 -18.37 -7.18 -14.63
N VAL A 99 -17.13 -7.72 -14.70
CA VAL A 99 -16.19 -7.38 -15.77
C VAL A 99 -16.77 -7.70 -17.13
N LYS A 100 -17.31 -8.92 -17.30
CA LYS A 100 -17.93 -9.33 -18.57
C LYS A 100 -19.13 -8.47 -18.94
N LYS A 101 -19.97 -8.11 -17.97
CA LYS A 101 -21.15 -7.27 -18.20
C LYS A 101 -20.80 -5.84 -18.60
N GLU A 102 -19.76 -5.25 -18.02
CA GLU A 102 -19.36 -3.86 -18.32
C GLU A 102 -18.48 -3.77 -19.57
N PHE A 103 -17.56 -4.71 -19.75
CA PHE A 103 -16.55 -4.65 -20.81
C PHE A 103 -16.83 -5.57 -21.99
N ASP A 104 -17.77 -6.51 -21.87
CA ASP A 104 -18.10 -7.51 -22.91
C ASP A 104 -16.93 -8.43 -23.29
N ILE A 105 -15.96 -8.54 -22.37
CA ILE A 105 -14.74 -9.36 -22.45
C ILE A 105 -14.42 -9.90 -21.04
N SER A 106 -13.62 -10.96 -20.96
CA SER A 106 -13.19 -11.54 -19.68
C SER A 106 -12.05 -10.73 -19.03
N PRO A 107 -11.80 -10.90 -17.72
CA PRO A 107 -10.64 -10.30 -17.04
C PRO A 107 -9.30 -10.55 -17.75
N SER A 108 -9.06 -11.77 -18.24
CA SER A 108 -7.83 -12.14 -18.96
C SER A 108 -7.65 -11.37 -20.28
N GLN A 109 -8.73 -10.84 -20.85
CA GLN A 109 -8.73 -10.08 -22.10
C GLN A 109 -8.54 -8.57 -21.89
N ILE A 110 -8.58 -8.06 -20.65
CA ILE A 110 -8.46 -6.62 -20.37
C ILE A 110 -7.15 -6.06 -20.92
N VAL A 111 -6.03 -6.76 -20.70
CA VAL A 111 -4.72 -6.33 -21.19
C VAL A 111 -4.69 -6.31 -22.72
N ASP A 112 -5.22 -7.35 -23.37
CA ASP A 112 -5.27 -7.43 -24.84
C ASP A 112 -6.17 -6.36 -25.43
N PHE A 113 -7.26 -6.03 -24.74
CA PHE A 113 -8.14 -4.95 -25.11
C PHE A 113 -7.41 -3.61 -25.08
N LEU A 114 -6.65 -3.30 -24.02
CA LEU A 114 -5.83 -2.09 -23.94
C LEU A 114 -4.70 -2.10 -24.97
N ALA A 115 -4.11 -3.26 -25.25
CA ALA A 115 -3.07 -3.41 -26.27
C ALA A 115 -3.55 -3.08 -27.69
N LEU A 116 -4.83 -3.36 -27.97
CA LEU A 116 -5.46 -3.08 -29.26
C LEU A 116 -6.08 -1.68 -29.32
N ALA A 117 -6.86 -1.31 -28.31
CA ALA A 117 -7.64 -0.07 -28.29
C ALA A 117 -6.82 1.16 -27.84
N GLY A 118 -5.73 0.93 -27.11
CA GLY A 118 -4.96 1.97 -26.44
C GLY A 118 -5.59 2.43 -25.12
N ASP A 119 -4.81 3.21 -24.39
CA ASP A 119 -5.23 3.89 -23.17
C ASP A 119 -4.66 5.30 -23.10
N SER A 120 -5.51 6.31 -23.30
CA SER A 120 -5.08 7.70 -23.26
C SER A 120 -4.64 8.16 -21.88
N SER A 121 -5.16 7.57 -20.81
CA SER A 121 -4.78 7.92 -19.43
C SER A 121 -3.32 7.58 -19.13
N ASP A 122 -2.82 6.48 -19.72
CA ASP A 122 -1.45 5.96 -19.51
C ASP A 122 -0.54 6.19 -20.72
N ASN A 123 -1.03 6.94 -21.71
CA ASN A 123 -0.35 7.22 -22.97
C ASN A 123 0.00 5.94 -23.75
N ILE A 124 -0.83 4.91 -23.65
CA ILE A 124 -0.71 3.67 -24.42
C ILE A 124 -1.41 3.89 -25.75
N SER A 125 -0.66 3.78 -26.85
CA SER A 125 -1.16 4.15 -28.18
C SER A 125 -2.08 3.10 -28.82
N GLY A 126 -1.99 1.83 -28.43
CA GLY A 126 -2.76 0.75 -29.04
C GLY A 126 -2.43 0.53 -30.52
N VAL A 127 -3.35 -0.03 -31.31
CA VAL A 127 -3.21 -0.16 -32.78
C VAL A 127 -4.00 0.95 -33.47
N PRO A 128 -3.35 1.83 -34.27
CA PRO A 128 -4.06 2.90 -34.97
C PRO A 128 -5.22 2.39 -35.83
N GLY A 129 -6.40 2.96 -35.62
CA GLY A 129 -7.63 2.56 -36.32
C GLY A 129 -8.38 1.38 -35.69
N ILE A 130 -7.87 0.79 -34.60
CA ILE A 130 -8.58 -0.21 -33.79
C ILE A 130 -9.05 0.47 -32.51
N GLY A 131 -10.31 0.90 -32.48
CA GLY A 131 -10.94 1.46 -31.27
C GLY A 131 -11.56 0.40 -30.36
N PRO A 132 -12.15 0.80 -29.21
CA PRO A 132 -12.72 -0.12 -28.22
C PRO A 132 -13.71 -1.13 -28.79
N VAL A 133 -14.60 -0.71 -29.70
CA VAL A 133 -15.62 -1.61 -30.31
C VAL A 133 -14.95 -2.70 -31.15
N THR A 134 -13.97 -2.32 -31.98
CA THR A 134 -13.25 -3.25 -32.84
C THR A 134 -12.37 -4.19 -32.02
N ALA A 135 -11.70 -3.68 -30.99
CA ALA A 135 -10.87 -4.49 -30.09
C ALA A 135 -11.70 -5.58 -29.41
N LYS A 136 -12.86 -5.24 -28.85
CA LYS A 136 -13.78 -6.22 -28.25
C LYS A 136 -14.23 -7.29 -29.23
N ALA A 137 -14.67 -6.88 -30.43
CA ALA A 137 -15.11 -7.84 -31.45
C ALA A 137 -13.99 -8.81 -31.85
N LEU A 138 -12.75 -8.32 -31.99
CA LEU A 138 -11.59 -9.17 -32.27
C LEU A 138 -11.30 -10.14 -31.11
N LEU A 139 -11.40 -9.69 -29.86
CA LEU A 139 -11.17 -10.57 -28.70
C LEU A 139 -12.30 -11.57 -28.48
N GLN A 140 -13.53 -11.25 -28.85
CA GLN A 140 -14.63 -12.23 -28.85
C GLN A 140 -14.42 -13.32 -29.90
N GLU A 141 -13.82 -12.98 -31.04
CA GLU A 141 -13.56 -13.93 -32.13
C GLU A 141 -12.27 -14.74 -31.92
N PHE A 142 -11.21 -14.10 -31.45
CA PHE A 142 -9.87 -14.69 -31.36
C PHE A 142 -9.41 -14.97 -29.93
N ASP A 143 -10.17 -14.60 -28.90
CA ASP A 143 -9.87 -14.82 -27.47
C ASP A 143 -8.65 -14.03 -26.92
N SER A 144 -7.53 -13.97 -27.62
CA SER A 144 -6.30 -13.29 -27.18
C SER A 144 -5.60 -12.53 -28.31
N LEU A 145 -4.71 -11.61 -27.93
CA LEU A 145 -3.83 -10.93 -28.88
C LEU A 145 -2.96 -11.94 -29.65
N GLU A 146 -2.40 -12.93 -28.97
CA GLU A 146 -1.54 -13.94 -29.61
C GLU A 146 -2.29 -14.72 -30.68
N ASN A 147 -3.48 -15.24 -30.37
CA ASN A 147 -4.29 -15.99 -31.33
C ASN A 147 -4.78 -15.10 -32.49
N LEU A 148 -5.10 -13.82 -32.23
CA LEU A 148 -5.38 -12.85 -33.29
C LEU A 148 -4.20 -12.69 -34.26
N LEU A 149 -2.98 -12.56 -33.72
CA LEU A 149 -1.76 -12.38 -34.52
C LEU A 149 -1.39 -13.61 -35.33
N GLU A 150 -1.71 -14.81 -34.84
CA GLU A 150 -1.49 -16.08 -35.56
C GLU A 150 -2.51 -16.33 -36.68
N ASN A 151 -3.65 -15.63 -36.68
CA ASN A 151 -4.77 -15.89 -37.60
C ASN A 151 -5.19 -14.64 -38.41
N LEU A 152 -4.25 -13.74 -38.72
CA LEU A 152 -4.54 -12.48 -39.42
C LEU A 152 -5.19 -12.68 -40.81
N GLU A 153 -4.97 -13.83 -41.43
CA GLU A 153 -5.56 -14.22 -42.72
C GLU A 153 -7.07 -14.46 -42.67
N LYS A 154 -7.64 -14.69 -41.48
CA LYS A 154 -9.10 -14.80 -41.29
C LYS A 154 -9.81 -13.45 -41.32
N LEU A 155 -9.06 -12.35 -41.16
CA LEU A 155 -9.58 -11.00 -41.22
C LEU A 155 -9.74 -10.53 -42.67
N SER A 156 -10.50 -9.44 -42.87
CA SER A 156 -10.47 -8.75 -44.16
C SER A 156 -9.05 -8.26 -44.46
N LEU A 157 -8.66 -8.33 -45.74
CA LEU A 157 -7.30 -7.99 -46.22
C LEU A 157 -6.77 -6.68 -45.62
N LYS A 158 -7.59 -5.62 -45.67
CA LYS A 158 -7.26 -4.30 -45.12
C LYS A 158 -6.98 -4.33 -43.61
N LYS A 159 -7.77 -5.09 -42.83
CA LYS A 159 -7.62 -5.14 -41.36
C LYS A 159 -6.42 -6.01 -40.97
N GLY A 160 -6.24 -7.15 -41.64
CA GLY A 160 -5.06 -8.01 -41.46
C GLY A 160 -3.76 -7.27 -41.74
N GLU A 161 -3.68 -6.54 -42.87
CA GLU A 161 -2.51 -5.70 -43.20
C GLU A 161 -2.27 -4.58 -42.19
N LEU A 162 -3.32 -3.93 -41.71
CA LEU A 162 -3.23 -2.89 -40.68
C LEU A 162 -2.62 -3.45 -39.39
N ILE A 163 -3.17 -4.54 -38.84
CA ILE A 163 -2.66 -5.14 -37.60
C ILE A 163 -1.24 -5.66 -37.83
N LYS A 164 -0.96 -6.27 -38.98
CA LYS A 164 0.38 -6.75 -39.35
C LYS A 164 1.43 -5.64 -39.33
N ARG A 165 1.08 -4.42 -39.75
CA ARG A 165 1.96 -3.25 -39.71
C ARG A 165 2.28 -2.79 -38.28
N TYR A 166 1.38 -3.03 -37.33
CA TYR A 166 1.47 -2.54 -35.95
C TYR A 166 1.67 -3.64 -34.90
N ILE A 167 2.10 -4.84 -35.30
CA ILE A 167 2.34 -5.97 -34.37
C ILE A 167 3.25 -5.57 -33.22
N SER A 168 4.40 -4.95 -33.51
CA SER A 168 5.36 -4.54 -32.48
C SER A 168 4.75 -3.53 -31.51
N GLN A 169 3.90 -2.63 -32.00
CA GLN A 169 3.22 -1.63 -31.17
C GLN A 169 2.13 -2.26 -30.29
N ALA A 170 1.37 -3.22 -30.83
CA ALA A 170 0.39 -3.98 -30.05
C ALA A 170 1.06 -4.77 -28.92
N LYS A 171 2.17 -5.48 -29.23
CA LYS A 171 2.95 -6.23 -28.24
C LYS A 171 3.54 -5.34 -27.16
N LEU A 172 4.10 -4.19 -27.55
CA LEU A 172 4.60 -3.20 -26.58
C LEU A 172 3.46 -2.64 -25.72
N SER A 173 2.31 -2.32 -26.33
CA SER A 173 1.15 -1.82 -25.59
C SER A 173 0.62 -2.85 -24.58
N LYS A 174 0.65 -4.14 -24.95
CA LYS A 174 0.36 -5.26 -24.03
C LYS A 174 1.33 -5.30 -22.86
N GLU A 175 2.64 -5.22 -23.12
CA GLU A 175 3.66 -5.19 -22.06
C GLU A 175 3.45 -4.02 -21.10
N LEU A 176 3.16 -2.81 -21.62
CA LEU A 176 2.94 -1.62 -20.80
C LEU A 176 1.64 -1.66 -19.98
N ALA A 177 0.59 -2.33 -20.47
CA ALA A 177 -0.68 -2.47 -19.77
C ALA A 177 -0.70 -3.66 -18.77
N THR A 178 0.31 -4.53 -18.80
CA THR A 178 0.36 -5.72 -17.95
C THR A 178 0.89 -5.34 -16.57
N ILE A 179 0.11 -5.60 -15.53
CA ILE A 179 0.57 -5.47 -14.13
C ILE A 179 1.56 -6.59 -13.81
N ILE A 180 2.72 -6.23 -13.26
CA ILE A 180 3.72 -7.20 -12.82
C ILE A 180 3.24 -7.83 -11.50
N THR A 181 3.10 -9.15 -11.49
CA THR A 181 2.59 -9.90 -10.32
C THR A 181 3.68 -10.71 -9.61
N SER A 182 4.94 -10.43 -9.91
CA SER A 182 6.12 -11.15 -9.42
C SER A 182 7.16 -10.22 -8.79
N VAL A 183 6.73 -9.11 -8.17
CA VAL A 183 7.62 -8.20 -7.45
C VAL A 183 8.27 -8.95 -6.26
N PRO A 184 9.58 -8.80 -5.99
CA PRO A 184 10.30 -9.54 -4.97
C PRO A 184 10.04 -9.06 -3.52
N ILE A 185 8.77 -8.85 -3.16
CA ILE A 185 8.35 -8.45 -1.81
C ILE A 185 8.06 -9.66 -0.91
N GLU A 186 8.36 -9.58 0.39
CA GLU A 186 7.91 -10.59 1.34
C GLU A 186 6.48 -10.31 1.82
N MET A 187 5.69 -11.36 2.03
CA MET A 187 4.32 -11.25 2.53
C MET A 187 4.11 -12.24 3.68
N ASN A 188 3.97 -11.71 4.89
CA ASN A 188 3.62 -12.50 6.07
C ASN A 188 2.15 -12.28 6.44
N ILE A 189 1.30 -13.29 6.22
CA ILE A 189 -0.14 -13.22 6.50
C ILE A 189 -0.43 -12.86 7.97
N GLU A 190 0.38 -13.36 8.91
CA GLU A 190 0.19 -13.07 10.34
C GLU A 190 0.37 -11.59 10.66
N GLU A 191 1.24 -10.90 9.91
CA GLU A 191 1.47 -9.46 10.07
C GLU A 191 0.35 -8.62 9.44
N LEU A 192 -0.32 -9.15 8.42
CA LEU A 192 -1.45 -8.52 7.71
C LEU A 192 -2.79 -8.62 8.46
N LYS A 193 -2.88 -9.44 9.52
CA LYS A 193 -4.10 -9.53 10.33
C LYS A 193 -4.44 -8.18 10.95
N VAL A 194 -5.73 -7.84 10.94
CA VAL A 194 -6.26 -6.62 11.53
C VAL A 194 -5.90 -6.56 13.01
N LYS A 195 -5.36 -5.43 13.44
CA LYS A 195 -4.97 -5.15 14.83
C LYS A 195 -5.64 -3.87 15.29
N GLU A 196 -5.87 -3.76 16.60
CA GLU A 196 -6.37 -2.52 17.19
C GLU A 196 -5.39 -1.36 16.96
N PRO A 197 -5.86 -0.18 16.53
CA PRO A 197 -5.03 1.01 16.35
C PRO A 197 -4.36 1.49 17.66
N ASP A 198 -3.24 2.19 17.52
CA ASP A 198 -2.62 2.94 18.61
C ASP A 198 -3.36 4.26 18.84
N LYS A 199 -4.33 4.23 19.76
CA LYS A 199 -5.21 5.37 20.03
C LYS A 199 -4.48 6.59 20.61
N ASP A 200 -3.37 6.40 21.31
CA ASP A 200 -2.62 7.50 21.91
C ASP A 200 -1.80 8.25 20.85
N ILE A 201 -1.19 7.51 19.92
CA ILE A 201 -0.51 8.07 18.75
C ILE A 201 -1.54 8.77 17.85
N LEU A 202 -2.65 8.10 17.52
CA LEU A 202 -3.72 8.69 16.70
C LEU A 202 -4.30 9.96 17.33
N PHE A 203 -4.53 9.99 18.65
CA PHE A 203 -5.01 11.20 19.33
C PHE A 203 -4.05 12.37 19.13
N SER A 204 -2.75 12.11 19.31
CA SER A 204 -1.71 13.13 19.18
C SER A 204 -1.60 13.66 17.75
N LEU A 205 -1.61 12.76 16.76
CA LEU A 205 -1.59 13.10 15.34
C LEU A 205 -2.84 13.89 14.93
N PHE A 206 -4.03 13.37 15.22
CA PHE A 206 -5.28 14.03 14.81
C PHE A 206 -5.50 15.35 15.52
N LYS A 207 -5.01 15.51 16.76
CA LYS A 207 -5.01 16.81 17.43
C LYS A 207 -4.08 17.79 16.74
N LYS A 208 -2.85 17.39 16.38
CA LYS A 208 -1.89 18.23 15.64
C LYS A 208 -2.47 18.67 14.28
N LEU A 209 -3.17 17.76 13.59
CA LEU A 209 -3.81 18.00 12.30
C LEU A 209 -5.21 18.64 12.40
N ASN A 210 -5.71 18.90 13.61
CA ASN A 210 -7.06 19.43 13.87
C ASN A 210 -8.24 18.58 13.33
N PHE A 211 -8.07 17.25 13.22
CA PHE A 211 -9.09 16.31 12.73
C PHE A 211 -10.12 15.92 13.80
N LYS A 212 -10.85 16.90 14.33
CA LYS A 212 -11.84 16.72 15.41
C LYS A 212 -12.94 15.70 15.08
N GLY A 213 -13.36 15.61 13.82
CA GLY A 213 -14.36 14.64 13.37
C GLY A 213 -13.88 13.20 13.53
N LEU A 214 -12.68 12.90 13.02
CA LEU A 214 -12.06 11.57 13.13
C LEU A 214 -11.75 11.22 14.59
N MET A 215 -11.33 12.18 15.42
CA MET A 215 -11.16 11.93 16.85
C MET A 215 -12.46 11.46 17.52
N LYS A 216 -13.60 12.04 17.13
CA LYS A 216 -14.91 11.62 17.65
C LYS A 216 -15.31 10.24 17.11
N GLU A 217 -15.13 10.01 15.82
CA GLU A 217 -15.46 8.75 15.14
C GLU A 217 -14.70 7.56 15.76
N PHE A 218 -13.39 7.71 15.97
CA PHE A 218 -12.55 6.67 16.58
C PHE A 218 -12.57 6.69 18.12
N THR A 219 -13.41 7.53 18.74
CA THR A 219 -13.53 7.69 20.20
C THR A 219 -12.16 7.89 20.88
N LEU A 220 -11.34 8.76 20.30
CA LEU A 220 -9.99 9.03 20.79
C LEU A 220 -10.06 9.95 22.01
N GLN A 221 -9.50 9.50 23.12
CA GLN A 221 -9.41 10.27 24.35
C GLN A 221 -7.99 10.81 24.51
N LYS A 222 -7.88 11.92 25.24
CA LYS A 222 -6.56 12.41 25.63
C LYS A 222 -5.88 11.29 26.41
N PRO A 223 -4.65 10.88 26.01
CA PRO A 223 -3.91 9.87 26.76
C PRO A 223 -3.91 10.29 28.22
N GLN A 224 -4.28 9.37 29.10
CA GLN A 224 -4.08 9.62 30.52
C GLN A 224 -2.59 9.89 30.69
N LYS A 225 -2.24 11.01 31.34
CA LYS A 225 -0.86 11.16 31.79
C LYS A 225 -0.58 9.94 32.64
N ALA A 226 0.35 9.09 32.22
CA ALA A 226 0.86 8.07 33.09
C ALA A 226 1.22 8.77 34.40
N ASN A 227 0.69 8.27 35.50
CA ASN A 227 0.96 8.85 36.80
C ASN A 227 2.39 8.43 37.15
N TYR A 228 3.38 9.15 36.61
CA TYR A 228 4.81 8.89 36.81
C TYR A 228 5.26 9.09 38.26
N LYS A 229 4.33 9.21 39.22
CA LYS A 229 4.60 9.21 40.65
C LYS A 229 4.97 7.82 41.17
N ASP A 230 4.58 6.76 40.47
CA ASP A 230 4.97 5.38 40.79
C ASP A 230 6.16 4.96 39.92
N TYR A 231 7.33 5.54 40.22
CA TYR A 231 8.60 5.05 39.67
C TYR A 231 9.31 4.17 40.70
N ASN A 232 10.00 3.15 40.22
CA ASN A 232 10.88 2.33 41.06
C ASN A 232 12.23 3.04 41.15
N GLU A 233 12.53 3.61 42.32
CA GLU A 233 13.84 4.19 42.57
C GLU A 233 14.88 3.08 42.75
N ILE A 234 15.97 3.18 41.97
CA ILE A 234 17.06 2.22 41.99
C ILE A 234 18.06 2.67 43.05
N THR A 235 17.87 2.16 44.26
CA THR A 235 18.74 2.47 45.42
C THR A 235 19.67 1.32 45.78
N THR A 236 19.51 0.14 45.16
CA THR A 236 20.30 -1.08 45.46
C THR A 236 20.80 -1.74 44.18
N CYS A 237 21.92 -2.49 44.28
CA CYS A 237 22.44 -3.30 43.17
C CYS A 237 21.41 -4.32 42.67
N GLN A 238 20.61 -4.90 43.57
CA GLN A 238 19.55 -5.85 43.19
C GLN A 238 18.50 -5.20 42.27
N ASN A 239 18.05 -3.99 42.60
CA ASN A 239 17.07 -3.29 41.74
C ASN A 239 17.66 -2.89 40.39
N LEU A 240 18.96 -2.62 40.33
CA LEU A 240 19.66 -2.34 39.07
C LEU A 240 19.75 -3.61 38.21
N GLU A 241 20.11 -4.75 38.78
CA GLU A 241 20.14 -6.04 38.08
C GLU A 241 18.76 -6.43 37.54
N ASP A 242 17.71 -6.23 38.35
CA ASP A 242 16.33 -6.45 37.94
C ASP A 242 15.94 -5.56 36.75
N LEU A 243 16.31 -4.27 36.77
CA LEU A 243 16.07 -3.38 35.64
C LEU A 243 16.83 -3.85 34.40
N VAL A 244 18.12 -4.16 34.51
CA VAL A 244 18.93 -4.62 33.37
C VAL A 244 18.33 -5.89 32.73
N SER A 245 17.82 -6.81 33.55
CA SER A 245 17.14 -8.02 33.05
C SER A 245 15.90 -7.70 32.22
N LYS A 246 15.16 -6.65 32.59
CA LYS A 246 13.97 -6.18 31.87
C LYS A 246 14.34 -5.44 30.60
N LEU A 247 15.31 -4.52 30.65
CA LEU A 247 15.77 -3.74 29.49
C LEU A 247 16.27 -4.64 28.35
N LYS A 248 16.86 -5.81 28.65
CA LYS A 248 17.26 -6.80 27.64
C LYS A 248 16.09 -7.42 26.86
N LYS A 249 14.86 -7.32 27.37
CA LYS A 249 13.67 -8.00 26.84
C LYS A 249 12.61 -7.06 26.28
N THR A 250 12.79 -5.74 26.39
CA THR A 250 11.80 -4.76 25.92
C THR A 250 12.47 -3.51 25.38
N SER A 251 11.80 -2.85 24.43
CA SER A 251 12.12 -1.48 24.05
C SER A 251 11.83 -0.52 25.22
N PHE A 252 12.67 0.50 25.36
CA PHE A 252 12.56 1.53 26.37
C PHE A 252 12.99 2.89 25.83
N VAL A 253 12.54 3.96 26.51
CA VAL A 253 13.04 5.32 26.33
C VAL A 253 13.82 5.71 27.57
N LEU A 254 14.89 6.48 27.38
CA LEU A 254 15.70 7.02 28.46
C LEU A 254 15.58 8.55 28.47
N ALA A 255 15.40 9.12 29.65
CA ALA A 255 15.53 10.56 29.88
C ALA A 255 16.59 10.82 30.95
N VAL A 256 17.26 11.96 30.86
CA VAL A 256 18.26 12.39 31.83
C VAL A 256 17.81 13.68 32.49
N GLU A 257 18.01 13.79 33.80
CA GLU A 257 17.80 15.06 34.52
C GLU A 257 19.15 15.72 34.77
N LYS A 258 19.22 17.02 34.48
CA LYS A 258 20.42 17.82 34.66
C LYS A 258 20.06 19.18 35.27
N SER A 259 20.54 19.45 36.47
CA SER A 259 20.54 20.79 37.08
C SER A 259 21.98 21.20 37.37
N GLY A 260 22.72 21.54 36.31
CA GLY A 260 24.16 21.84 36.38
C GLY A 260 25.04 20.59 36.23
N ASN A 261 24.80 19.54 37.02
CA ASN A 261 25.39 18.20 36.89
C ASN A 261 24.34 17.17 36.46
N LEU A 262 24.77 15.96 36.07
CA LEU A 262 23.87 14.84 35.80
C LEU A 262 23.35 14.26 37.12
N GLU A 263 22.07 14.48 37.41
CA GLU A 263 21.47 14.12 38.71
C GLU A 263 20.91 12.70 38.71
N GLY A 264 20.43 12.23 37.56
CA GLY A 264 19.93 10.86 37.43
C GLY A 264 19.42 10.52 36.04
N ILE A 265 19.00 9.26 35.90
CA ILE A 265 18.54 8.66 34.66
C ILE A 265 17.17 8.01 34.88
N ALA A 266 16.19 8.40 34.07
CA ALA A 266 14.88 7.78 34.04
C ALA A 266 14.78 6.77 32.88
N PHE A 267 14.26 5.57 33.17
CA PHE A 267 13.96 4.54 32.17
C PHE A 267 12.45 4.34 32.07
N PHE A 268 11.91 4.45 30.86
CA PHE A 268 10.50 4.26 30.55
C PHE A 268 10.33 3.00 29.70
N LEU A 269 9.78 1.94 30.28
CA LEU A 269 9.58 0.67 29.58
C LEU A 269 8.20 0.66 28.90
N LYS A 270 8.11 -0.03 27.77
CA LYS A 270 6.84 -0.30 27.08
C LYS A 270 5.92 -1.10 28.03
N GLY A 271 4.84 -0.47 28.51
CA GLY A 271 3.94 -1.06 29.54
C GLY A 271 3.75 -0.20 30.80
N GLY A 272 4.36 0.99 30.87
CA GLY A 272 4.02 2.01 31.87
C GLY A 272 4.83 1.99 33.16
N ALA A 273 5.75 1.03 33.32
CA ALA A 273 6.68 1.02 34.46
C ALA A 273 7.84 1.99 34.21
N SER A 274 8.05 2.92 35.16
CA SER A 274 9.18 3.85 35.16
C SER A 274 10.19 3.49 36.25
N TYR A 275 11.48 3.68 35.96
CA TYR A 275 12.57 3.50 36.92
C TYR A 275 13.40 4.77 36.98
N TRP A 276 13.85 5.13 38.17
CA TRP A 276 14.74 6.28 38.40
C TRP A 276 16.05 5.80 39.00
N LEU A 277 17.17 6.08 38.33
CA LEU A 277 18.51 5.87 38.84
C LEU A 277 19.10 7.20 39.29
N PRO A 278 19.09 7.52 40.60
CA PRO A 278 19.81 8.68 41.11
C PRO A 278 21.32 8.46 40.94
N LEU A 279 22.02 9.47 40.42
CA LEU A 279 23.48 9.45 40.23
C LEU A 279 24.21 10.34 41.24
N GLU A 280 23.50 11.19 41.97
CA GLU A 280 24.07 11.89 43.12
C GLU A 280 24.20 10.93 44.32
N GLN A 281 25.43 10.77 44.80
CA GLN A 281 25.71 10.01 46.00
C GLN A 281 25.00 10.63 47.20
N THR A 282 24.16 9.83 47.84
CA THR A 282 23.88 9.91 49.28
C THR A 282 25.14 10.35 50.02
N LYS A 283 25.12 11.54 50.62
CA LYS A 283 26.15 11.94 51.59
C LYS A 283 26.26 10.81 52.61
N SER A 284 27.39 10.10 52.59
CA SER A 284 27.67 9.06 53.57
C SER A 284 27.51 9.69 54.95
N LYS A 285 26.52 9.26 55.73
CA LYS A 285 26.63 9.40 57.19
C LYS A 285 27.80 8.51 57.58
N LYS A 286 28.99 9.11 57.73
CA LYS A 286 30.10 8.43 58.40
C LYS A 286 29.64 8.08 59.82
N PRO A 287 29.99 6.89 60.33
CA PRO A 287 29.73 6.50 61.71
C PRO A 287 30.43 7.44 62.70
#